data_AF-A0A921BEA6-F1
#
_entry.id   AF-A0A921BEA6-F1
#
_cell.length_a   1.000
_cell.length_b   1.000
_cell.length_c   1.000
_cell.angle_alpha   90.00
_cell.angle_beta   90.00
_cell.angle_gamma   90.00
#
_symmetry.space_group_name_H-M   'P 1'
#
loop_
_entity.id
_entity.type
_entity.pdbx_description
1 polymer ?
#
loop_
_entity_poly.entity_id
_entity_poly.type
_entity_poly.pdbx_seq_one_letter_code
_entity_poly.pdbx_strand_id
1 'polypeptide(L)'
;MIRLTSGFTLALDTKYQRGPKMATKTTRRDVIKSSLAMAGLGVLGLPEWAMPALAQGERLMEFTDLPDEINLIRDAERRIIDVRHIDNYFTPVNQFFTTQHYGHPQIDTAVYRLRVSGLGQRTTGSITRGPSRYAESGTCLWL
;
A
#
# COMPACT_ATOMS: atom_id res chain seq x y z
N MET A 1 53.84 11.44 -56.97
CA MET A 1 52.89 10.86 -55.99
C MET A 1 53.66 10.70 -54.68
N ILE A 2 53.46 11.61 -53.72
CA ILE A 2 54.33 11.80 -52.54
C ILE A 2 53.79 10.98 -51.38
N ARG A 3 54.66 10.15 -50.81
CA ARG A 3 54.41 9.26 -49.67
C ARG A 3 54.64 10.05 -48.38
N LEU A 4 53.58 10.30 -47.61
CA LEU A 4 53.68 10.96 -46.30
C LEU A 4 53.80 9.91 -45.20
N THR A 5 54.98 9.81 -44.61
CA THR A 5 55.23 9.12 -43.33
C THR A 5 55.84 10.12 -42.37
N SER A 6 55.18 10.33 -41.22
CA SER A 6 55.79 10.58 -39.91
C SER A 6 54.73 11.21 -39.00
N GLY A 7 54.12 10.37 -38.17
CA GLY A 7 53.22 10.81 -37.10
C GLY A 7 53.99 11.55 -36.01
N PHE A 8 53.45 12.68 -35.59
CA PHE A 8 53.88 13.42 -34.41
C PHE A 8 52.76 13.28 -33.37
N THR A 9 52.88 12.33 -32.45
CA THR A 9 51.92 12.14 -31.36
C THR A 9 52.38 12.94 -30.15
N LEU A 10 51.70 14.06 -29.88
CA LEU A 10 51.83 14.81 -28.63
C LEU A 10 51.24 13.98 -27.48
N ALA A 11 52.10 13.34 -26.70
CA ALA A 11 51.71 12.68 -25.46
C ALA A 11 51.47 13.74 -24.37
N LEU A 12 50.19 14.10 -24.16
CA LEU A 12 49.76 14.84 -22.96
C LEU A 12 49.64 13.83 -21.80
N ASP A 13 50.69 13.72 -20.99
CA ASP A 13 50.65 13.00 -19.70
C ASP A 13 49.78 13.81 -18.71
N THR A 14 48.46 13.64 -18.82
CA THR A 14 47.54 14.14 -17.80
C THR A 14 47.55 13.15 -16.63
N LYS A 15 48.44 13.40 -15.67
CA LYS A 15 48.38 12.75 -14.35
C LYS A 15 47.06 13.11 -13.68
N TYR A 16 46.04 12.28 -13.85
CA TYR A 16 44.78 12.38 -13.12
C TYR A 16 45.05 12.09 -11.63
N GLN A 17 45.27 13.15 -10.85
CA GLN A 17 45.41 13.06 -9.40
C GLN A 17 44.02 12.78 -8.81
N ARG A 18 43.80 11.53 -8.38
CA ARG A 18 42.59 11.13 -7.66
C ARG A 18 42.63 11.79 -6.27
N GLY A 19 41.90 12.88 -6.09
CA GLY A 19 41.70 13.49 -4.77
C GLY A 19 41.15 12.47 -3.75
N PRO A 20 41.39 12.67 -2.45
CA PRO A 20 40.99 11.71 -1.42
C PRO A 20 39.48 11.46 -1.52
N LYS A 21 39.11 10.20 -1.70
CA LYS A 21 37.70 9.80 -1.60
C LYS A 21 37.26 9.97 -0.16
N MET A 22 36.63 11.09 0.16
CA MET A 22 35.83 11.23 1.37
C MET A 22 34.64 10.29 1.25
N ALA A 23 34.82 9.04 1.67
CA ALA A 23 33.71 8.13 1.86
C ALA A 23 32.97 8.58 3.12
N THR A 24 31.91 9.36 2.95
CA THR A 24 30.95 9.59 4.03
C THR A 24 30.34 8.23 4.37
N LYS A 25 30.84 7.59 5.44
CA LYS A 25 30.33 6.29 5.91
C LYS A 25 28.97 6.50 6.56
N THR A 26 27.91 6.62 5.77
CA THR A 26 26.54 6.58 6.30
C THR A 26 26.19 5.12 6.61
N THR A 27 26.02 4.78 7.90
CA THR A 27 25.58 3.43 8.27
C THR A 27 24.06 3.33 8.20
N ARG A 28 23.53 2.10 8.07
CA ARG A 28 22.07 1.85 8.12
C ARG A 28 21.43 2.45 9.37
N ARG A 29 22.13 2.41 10.51
CA ARG A 29 21.67 2.99 11.77
C ARG A 29 21.61 4.51 11.71
N ASP A 30 22.55 5.15 11.02
CA ASP A 30 22.54 6.60 10.84
C ASP A 30 21.37 7.04 9.95
N VAL A 31 21.04 6.26 8.91
CA VAL A 31 19.84 6.50 8.08
C VAL A 31 18.54 6.33 8.87
N ILE A 32 18.47 5.34 9.77
CA ILE A 32 17.30 5.16 10.64
C ILE A 32 17.18 6.28 11.68
N LYS A 33 18.31 6.72 12.26
CA LYS A 33 18.31 7.85 13.20
C LYS A 33 17.96 9.17 12.53
N SER A 34 18.46 9.42 11.33
CA SER A 34 18.15 10.64 10.58
C SER A 34 16.69 10.68 10.12
N SER A 35 16.15 9.55 9.66
CA SER A 35 14.72 9.45 9.31
C SER A 35 13.81 9.60 10.53
N LEU A 36 14.17 9.04 11.68
CA LEU A 36 13.42 9.25 12.93
C LEU A 36 13.47 10.71 13.39
N ALA A 37 14.62 11.37 13.29
CA ALA A 37 14.74 12.80 13.61
C ALA A 37 13.86 13.67 12.69
N MET A 38 13.80 13.34 11.39
CA MET A 38 12.96 14.04 10.42
C MET A 38 11.46 13.75 10.59
N ALA A 39 11.08 12.51 10.91
CA ALA A 39 9.71 12.17 11.30
C ALA A 39 9.29 12.83 12.62
N GLY A 40 10.23 12.95 13.58
CA GLY A 40 10.04 13.68 14.82
C GLY A 40 9.72 15.16 14.61
N LEU A 41 10.30 15.81 13.59
CA LEU A 41 9.91 17.17 13.19
C LEU A 41 8.46 17.22 12.66
N GLY A 42 7.98 16.16 12.00
CA GLY A 42 6.58 16.01 11.62
C GLY A 42 5.64 15.88 12.82
N VAL A 43 6.05 15.14 13.86
CA VAL A 43 5.28 14.95 15.12
C VAL A 43 5.33 16.18 16.02
N LEU A 44 6.44 16.93 16.03
CA LEU A 44 6.61 18.18 16.78
C LEU A 44 5.88 19.38 16.13
N GLY A 45 5.05 19.13 15.11
CA GLY A 45 4.25 20.15 14.47
C GLY A 45 5.08 20.98 13.51
N LEU A 46 5.32 20.44 12.31
CA LEU A 46 5.50 21.33 11.16
C LEU A 46 4.34 22.33 11.20
N PRO A 47 4.63 23.64 11.26
CA PRO A 47 3.57 24.64 11.34
C PRO A 47 2.63 24.48 10.14
N GLU A 48 1.34 24.80 10.29
CA GLU A 48 0.33 24.54 9.25
C GLU A 48 0.65 25.11 7.86
N TRP A 49 1.54 26.10 7.76
CA TRP A 49 2.02 26.59 6.47
C TRP A 49 3.00 25.63 5.76
N ALA A 50 3.61 24.70 6.49
CA ALA A 50 4.61 23.72 6.03
C ALA A 50 4.00 22.34 5.76
N MET A 51 2.80 22.06 6.26
CA MET A 51 1.99 20.94 5.80
C MET A 51 1.09 21.44 4.68
N PRO A 52 1.06 20.78 3.50
CA PRO A 52 0.00 21.04 2.55
C PRO A 52 -1.31 20.79 3.28
N ALA A 53 -2.11 21.83 3.49
CA ALA A 53 -3.42 21.72 4.10
C ALA A 53 -4.33 20.96 3.13
N LEU A 54 -4.24 19.63 3.14
CA LEU A 54 -4.86 18.75 2.16
C LEU A 54 -6.39 18.96 2.09
N ALA A 55 -7.00 19.45 3.17
CA ALA A 55 -8.45 19.63 3.27
C ALA A 55 -8.93 21.10 3.31
N GLN A 56 -8.03 22.09 3.30
CA GLN A 56 -8.43 23.47 3.58
C GLN A 56 -8.97 24.17 2.32
N GLY A 57 -10.29 24.40 2.30
CA GLY A 57 -11.00 24.94 1.15
C GLY A 57 -11.57 23.87 0.21
N GLU A 58 -11.47 22.59 0.59
CA GLU A 58 -12.18 21.53 -0.10
C GLU A 58 -13.69 21.74 0.05
N ARG A 59 -14.39 21.71 -1.08
CA ARG A 59 -15.84 21.70 -1.13
C ARG A 59 -16.25 20.39 -1.77
N LEU A 60 -17.22 19.70 -1.16
CA LEU A 60 -17.81 18.52 -1.76
C LEU A 60 -18.36 18.89 -3.15
N MET A 61 -17.84 18.22 -4.18
CA MET A 61 -18.33 18.39 -5.54
C MET A 61 -19.47 17.42 -5.77
N GLU A 62 -20.60 17.97 -6.21
CA GLU A 62 -21.77 17.16 -6.55
C GLU A 62 -21.53 16.44 -7.88
N PHE A 63 -21.96 15.18 -7.93
CA PHE A 63 -22.02 14.41 -9.17
C PHE A 63 -23.23 14.90 -9.97
N THR A 64 -22.98 15.60 -11.09
CA THR A 64 -24.04 16.21 -11.91
C THR A 64 -24.54 15.30 -13.03
N ASP A 65 -23.83 14.22 -13.28
CA ASP A 65 -24.08 13.23 -14.34
C ASP A 65 -24.90 12.02 -13.85
N LEU A 66 -25.17 11.92 -12.55
CA LEU A 66 -26.02 10.87 -11.96
C LEU A 66 -27.31 11.47 -11.39
N PRO A 67 -28.45 10.77 -11.50
CA PRO A 67 -29.66 11.17 -10.81
C PRO A 67 -29.49 11.04 -9.29
N ASP A 68 -30.29 11.78 -8.52
CA ASP A 68 -30.24 11.77 -7.05
C ASP A 68 -30.42 10.33 -6.52
N GLU A 69 -31.44 9.63 -7.02
CA GLU A 69 -31.72 8.24 -6.69
C GLU A 69 -31.24 7.31 -7.82
N ILE A 70 -30.31 6.42 -7.48
CA ILE A 70 -29.85 5.34 -8.37
C ILE A 70 -30.26 3.99 -7.79
N ASN A 71 -30.95 3.18 -8.60
CA ASN A 71 -31.20 1.79 -8.24
C ASN A 71 -29.96 0.96 -8.61
N LEU A 72 -29.03 0.88 -7.67
CA LEU A 72 -27.92 -0.06 -7.76
C LEU A 72 -28.48 -1.45 -7.43
N ILE A 73 -28.60 -2.31 -8.45
CA ILE A 73 -29.05 -3.69 -8.29
C ILE A 73 -28.25 -4.32 -7.14
N ARG A 74 -28.95 -4.64 -6.04
CA ARG A 74 -28.42 -5.37 -4.89
C ARG A 74 -28.90 -6.80 -4.99
N ASP A 75 -28.40 -7.52 -5.99
CA ASP A 75 -28.64 -8.95 -6.07
C ASP A 75 -27.61 -9.66 -5.17
N ALA A 76 -27.87 -10.93 -4.84
CA ALA A 76 -26.92 -11.75 -4.11
C ALA A 76 -25.55 -11.70 -4.81
N GLU A 77 -25.50 -11.99 -6.11
CA GLU A 77 -24.26 -12.16 -6.87
C GLU A 77 -23.45 -10.87 -7.03
N ARG A 78 -24.13 -9.74 -7.22
CA ARG A 78 -23.47 -8.45 -7.46
C ARG A 78 -24.13 -7.35 -6.67
N ARG A 79 -23.29 -6.66 -5.92
CA ARG A 79 -23.67 -5.46 -5.19
C ARG A 79 -22.75 -4.31 -5.56
N ILE A 80 -23.35 -3.25 -6.11
CA ILE A 80 -22.66 -2.03 -6.47
C ILE A 80 -22.80 -1.03 -5.30
N ILE A 81 -21.72 -0.33 -4.96
CA ILE A 81 -21.70 0.75 -3.97
C ILE A 81 -21.97 2.07 -4.68
N ASP A 82 -22.79 2.91 -4.06
CA ASP A 82 -22.86 4.33 -4.40
C ASP A 82 -21.78 5.08 -3.61
N VAL A 83 -20.73 5.52 -4.31
CA VAL A 83 -19.58 6.19 -3.69
C VAL A 83 -19.94 7.53 -3.06
N ARG A 84 -21.07 8.14 -3.47
CA ARG A 84 -21.59 9.40 -2.90
C ARG A 84 -22.00 9.26 -1.44
N HIS A 85 -22.29 8.03 -1.01
CA HIS A 85 -22.74 7.72 0.34
C HIS A 85 -21.62 7.13 1.22
N ILE A 86 -20.36 7.21 0.79
CA ILE A 86 -19.21 6.80 1.62
C ILE A 86 -18.88 7.96 2.56
N ASP A 87 -19.24 7.79 3.84
CA ASP A 87 -19.14 8.82 4.88
C ASP A 87 -18.07 8.50 5.96
N ASN A 88 -17.45 7.33 5.88
CA ASN A 88 -16.52 6.83 6.90
C ASN A 88 -15.36 6.03 6.29
N TYR A 89 -14.27 5.91 7.05
CA TYR A 89 -13.10 5.10 6.69
C TYR A 89 -13.42 3.61 6.52
N PHE A 90 -14.41 3.10 7.25
CA PHE A 90 -14.83 1.71 7.18
C PHE A 90 -16.22 1.61 6.57
N THR A 91 -16.31 0.91 5.44
CA THR A 91 -17.60 0.58 4.84
C THR A 91 -18.35 -0.40 5.75
N PRO A 92 -19.60 -0.09 6.15
CA PRO A 92 -20.43 -1.02 6.90
C PRO A 92 -20.56 -2.39 6.20
N VAL A 93 -20.63 -3.48 6.96
CA VAL A 93 -20.71 -4.85 6.43
C VAL A 93 -21.88 -5.00 5.46
N ASN A 94 -23.02 -4.39 5.82
CA ASN A 94 -24.22 -4.37 5.01
C ASN A 94 -24.18 -3.33 3.88
N GLN A 95 -23.03 -2.75 3.54
CA GLN A 95 -22.80 -1.81 2.44
C GLN A 95 -21.59 -2.17 1.58
N PHE A 96 -20.84 -3.22 1.91
CA PHE A 96 -19.68 -3.66 1.13
C PHE A 96 -20.08 -4.17 -0.27
N PHE A 97 -19.27 -3.89 -1.29
CA PHE A 97 -19.53 -4.33 -2.66
C PHE A 97 -19.24 -5.82 -2.79
N THR A 98 -19.94 -6.50 -3.68
CA THR A 98 -19.70 -7.92 -3.97
C THR A 98 -19.61 -8.13 -5.47
N THR A 99 -18.66 -8.98 -5.86
CA THR A 99 -18.56 -9.52 -7.22
C THR A 99 -18.39 -11.02 -7.09
N GLN A 100 -19.42 -11.77 -7.45
CA GLN A 100 -19.36 -13.23 -7.45
C GLN A 100 -19.61 -13.74 -8.87
N HIS A 101 -18.77 -14.67 -9.30
CA HIS A 101 -18.91 -15.31 -10.62
C HIS A 101 -19.95 -16.44 -10.59
N TYR A 102 -20.30 -16.91 -9.38
CA TYR A 102 -21.25 -17.97 -9.10
C TYR A 102 -22.08 -17.57 -7.87
N GLY A 103 -23.14 -18.31 -7.57
CA GLY A 103 -23.99 -18.08 -6.39
C GLY A 103 -23.28 -18.26 -5.05
N HIS A 104 -24.02 -18.06 -3.96
CA HIS A 104 -23.46 -18.03 -2.60
C HIS A 104 -23.59 -19.41 -1.94
N PRO A 105 -22.49 -20.12 -1.66
CA PRO A 105 -22.58 -21.39 -0.98
C PRO A 105 -23.01 -21.17 0.47
N GLN A 106 -23.97 -21.96 0.93
CA GLN A 106 -24.23 -22.13 2.35
C GLN A 106 -23.16 -23.08 2.92
N ILE A 107 -22.30 -22.57 3.79
CA ILE A 107 -21.18 -23.31 4.37
C ILE A 107 -21.50 -23.67 5.81
N ASP A 108 -21.56 -24.97 6.11
CA ASP A 108 -21.54 -25.44 7.49
C ASP A 108 -20.12 -25.32 8.06
N THR A 109 -19.96 -24.39 8.99
CA THR A 109 -18.68 -24.09 9.63
C THR A 109 -18.13 -25.22 10.51
N ALA A 110 -18.98 -26.16 10.98
CA ALA A 110 -18.54 -27.29 11.80
C ALA A 110 -17.74 -28.32 10.97
N VAL A 111 -18.14 -28.51 9.72
CA VAL A 111 -17.52 -29.49 8.81
C VAL A 111 -16.57 -28.86 7.79
N TYR A 112 -16.58 -27.54 7.63
CA TYR A 112 -15.69 -26.84 6.70
C TYR A 112 -14.20 -27.15 6.93
N ARG A 113 -13.44 -27.35 5.83
CA ARG A 113 -12.00 -27.59 5.83
C ARG A 113 -11.33 -26.74 4.75
N LEU A 114 -10.35 -25.92 5.12
CA LEU A 114 -9.49 -25.23 4.16
C LEU A 114 -8.30 -26.12 3.79
N ARG A 115 -8.20 -26.53 2.53
CA ARG A 115 -7.04 -27.28 2.02
C ARG A 115 -5.92 -26.31 1.64
N VAL A 116 -4.74 -26.53 2.20
CA VAL A 116 -3.51 -25.80 1.85
C VAL A 116 -2.57 -26.77 1.14
N SER A 117 -2.15 -26.43 -0.07
CA SER A 117 -1.25 -27.25 -0.90
C SER A 117 -0.27 -26.40 -1.69
N GLY A 118 0.92 -26.95 -1.99
CA GLY A 118 1.96 -26.32 -2.81
C GLY A 118 2.98 -27.35 -3.28
N LEU A 119 3.85 -26.96 -4.21
CA LEU A 119 4.92 -27.83 -4.73
C LEU A 119 6.15 -27.75 -3.80
N GLY A 120 6.42 -28.83 -3.08
CA GLY A 120 7.52 -28.97 -2.13
C GLY A 120 7.42 -30.29 -1.38
N GLN A 121 8.47 -30.70 -0.64
CA GLN A 121 8.47 -31.95 0.13
C GLN A 121 7.36 -31.93 1.21
N ARG A 122 6.19 -32.42 0.77
CA ARG A 122 5.05 -32.88 1.57
C ARG A 122 4.59 -31.90 2.65
N THR A 123 3.78 -30.92 2.26
CA THR A 123 2.89 -30.20 3.18
C THR A 123 1.55 -29.95 2.51
N THR A 124 0.71 -31.00 2.42
CA THR A 124 -0.73 -30.83 2.28
C THR A 124 -1.32 -30.86 3.68
N GLY A 125 -1.85 -29.72 4.14
CA GLY A 125 -2.51 -29.58 5.44
C GLY A 125 -3.97 -29.19 5.26
N SER A 126 -4.82 -29.55 6.24
CA SER A 126 -6.20 -29.07 6.32
C SER A 126 -6.38 -28.23 7.58
N ILE A 127 -6.90 -27.01 7.44
CA ILE A 127 -7.19 -26.12 8.56
C ILE A 127 -8.68 -26.18 8.88
N THR A 128 -9.00 -26.42 10.15
CA THR A 128 -10.34 -26.32 10.73
C THR A 128 -10.50 -25.02 11.50
N ARG A 129 -11.71 -24.45 11.51
CA ARG A 129 -12.04 -23.35 12.41
C ARG A 129 -11.97 -23.84 13.85
N GLY A 130 -11.11 -23.22 14.66
CA GLY A 130 -11.10 -23.43 16.12
C GLY A 130 -12.30 -22.75 16.80
N PRO A 131 -12.61 -23.11 18.06
CA PRO A 131 -13.67 -22.43 18.81
C PRO A 131 -13.43 -20.92 18.86
N SER A 132 -14.45 -20.14 18.51
CA SER A 132 -14.38 -18.67 18.54
C SER A 132 -14.35 -18.20 19.99
N ARG A 133 -13.21 -17.67 20.46
CA ARG A 133 -13.13 -17.02 21.77
C ARG A 133 -13.80 -15.64 21.83
N TYR A 134 -14.36 -15.17 20.71
CA TYR A 134 -14.98 -13.85 20.57
C TYR A 134 -16.52 -13.90 20.54
N ALA A 135 -17.14 -15.07 20.69
CA ALA A 135 -18.60 -15.18 20.66
C ALA A 135 -19.27 -14.94 22.03
N GLU A 136 -18.52 -14.93 23.13
CA GLU A 136 -19.11 -14.91 24.49
C GLU A 136 -18.81 -13.65 25.33
N SER A 137 -17.89 -12.77 24.91
CA SER A 137 -17.62 -11.51 25.64
C SER A 137 -17.84 -10.30 24.74
N GLY A 138 -19.03 -9.69 24.86
CA GLY A 138 -19.39 -8.42 24.23
C GLY A 138 -18.64 -7.19 24.77
N THR A 139 -17.32 -7.31 24.98
CA THR A 139 -16.48 -6.21 25.44
C THR A 139 -15.18 -6.21 24.66
N CYS A 140 -15.15 -5.37 23.61
CA CYS A 140 -13.93 -4.98 22.96
C CYS A 140 -13.24 -3.93 23.86
N LEU A 141 -12.38 -4.39 24.76
CA LEU A 141 -11.44 -3.54 25.49
C LEU A 141 -10.21 -3.33 24.60
N TRP A 142 -10.18 -2.19 23.93
CA TRP A 142 -8.95 -1.66 23.32
C TRP A 142 -8.10 -1.04 24.44
N LEU A 143 -6.91 -1.58 24.65
CA LEU A 143 -5.78 -0.91 25.31
C LEU A 143 -4.85 -0.38 24.22
#